data_AF-A0A2E3K5I3-F1
#
_entry.id   AF-A0A2E3K5I3-F1
#
_cell.length_a   1.000
_cell.length_b   1.000
_cell.length_c   1.000
_cell.angle_alpha   90.00
_cell.angle_beta   90.00
_cell.angle_gamma   90.00
#
_symmetry.space_group_name_H-M   'P 1'
#
loop_
_entity.id
_entity.type
_entity.pdbx_description
1 polymer ?
#
loop_
_entity_poly.entity_id
_entity_poly.type
_entity_poly.pdbx_seq_one_letter_code
_entity_poly.pdbx_strand_id
1 'polypeptide(L)'
;MNFDPSVKEMTNLSGIAGEVTLFRAVIARAFHDALNRRAMDGRAVDSDAREARMLREEAREWLLTDSSDFRRVCEWALLEPEAVRDSAERAIANCDSGSGQAAA
;
A
#
# COMPACT_ATOMS: atom_id res chain seq x y z
N MET A 1 33.75 -31.53 -20.87
CA MET A 1 33.15 -30.82 -19.72
C MET A 1 31.78 -30.34 -20.18
N ASN A 2 30.72 -30.98 -19.71
CA ASN A 2 29.35 -30.67 -20.10
C ASN A 2 28.86 -29.56 -19.15
N PHE A 3 28.64 -28.35 -19.68
CA PHE A 3 28.01 -27.27 -18.91
C PHE A 3 26.53 -27.57 -18.86
N ASP A 4 26.05 -28.01 -17.70
CA ASP A 4 24.63 -28.25 -17.46
C ASP A 4 23.92 -26.89 -17.23
N PRO A 5 23.04 -26.44 -18.15
CA PRO A 5 22.39 -25.13 -18.06
C PRO A 5 21.31 -25.06 -16.97
N SER A 6 20.90 -26.20 -16.39
CA SER A 6 19.79 -26.29 -15.43
C SER A 6 20.05 -25.52 -14.13
N VAL A 7 21.30 -25.24 -13.78
CA VAL A 7 21.65 -24.57 -12.51
C VAL A 7 21.43 -23.04 -12.59
N LYS A 8 21.44 -22.45 -13.79
CA LYS A 8 21.22 -21.01 -14.00
C LYS A 8 19.75 -20.59 -13.87
N GLU A 9 18.80 -21.50 -14.05
CA GLU A 9 17.37 -21.19 -13.95
C GLU A 9 16.85 -21.22 -12.49
N MET A 10 17.48 -21.98 -11.60
CA MET A 10 17.07 -22.04 -10.19
C MET A 10 17.58 -20.87 -9.34
N THR A 11 18.46 -20.02 -9.89
CA THR A 11 19.23 -19.03 -9.11
C THR A 11 18.48 -17.73 -8.80
N ASN A 12 17.27 -17.50 -9.33
CA ASN A 12 16.59 -16.20 -9.16
C ASN A 12 15.20 -16.28 -8.52
N LEU A 13 14.66 -17.46 -8.22
CA LEU A 13 13.31 -17.57 -7.65
C LEU A 13 13.24 -17.00 -6.21
N SER A 14 14.28 -17.18 -5.42
CA SER A 14 14.37 -16.60 -4.06
C SER A 14 14.55 -15.08 -4.08
N GLY A 15 15.34 -14.56 -5.04
CA GLY A 15 15.50 -13.13 -5.26
C GLY A 15 14.19 -12.46 -5.69
N ILE A 16 13.51 -13.06 -6.67
CA ILE A 16 12.19 -12.61 -7.16
C ILE A 16 11.15 -12.67 -6.03
N ALA A 17 11.12 -13.73 -5.22
CA ALA A 17 10.20 -13.83 -4.08
C ALA A 17 10.45 -12.73 -3.02
N GLY A 18 11.71 -12.36 -2.80
CA GLY A 18 12.09 -11.25 -1.92
C GLY A 18 11.60 -9.90 -2.44
N GLU A 19 11.78 -9.62 -3.73
CA GLU A 19 11.34 -8.39 -4.37
C GLU A 19 9.81 -8.26 -4.35
N VAL A 20 9.07 -9.31 -4.71
CA VAL A 20 7.60 -9.33 -4.62
C VAL A 20 7.13 -9.03 -3.20
N THR A 21 7.80 -9.59 -2.18
CA THR A 21 7.46 -9.33 -0.78
C THR A 21 7.68 -7.87 -0.40
N LEU A 22 8.76 -7.26 -0.88
CA LEU A 22 9.05 -5.84 -0.66
C LEU A 22 7.95 -4.94 -1.26
N PHE A 23 7.57 -5.18 -2.52
CA PHE A 23 6.54 -4.35 -3.16
C PHE A 23 5.15 -4.55 -2.54
N ARG A 24 4.83 -5.76 -2.07
CA ARG A 24 3.63 -6.00 -1.26
C ARG A 24 3.67 -5.25 0.07
N ALA A 25 4.83 -5.12 0.70
CA ALA A 25 4.98 -4.33 1.92
C ALA A 25 4.75 -2.83 1.66
N VAL A 26 5.17 -2.29 0.51
CA VAL A 26 4.87 -0.91 0.10
C VAL A 26 3.36 -0.69 0.02
N ILE A 27 2.64 -1.59 -0.66
CA ILE A 27 1.17 -1.51 -0.77
C ILE A 27 0.52 -1.62 0.62
N ALA A 28 0.94 -2.59 1.44
CA ALA A 28 0.43 -2.77 2.79
C ALA A 28 0.64 -1.52 3.66
N ARG A 29 1.79 -0.84 3.50
CA ARG A 29 2.09 0.41 4.20
C ARG A 29 1.19 1.55 3.72
N ALA A 30 0.96 1.68 2.42
CA ALA A 30 0.02 2.67 1.88
C ALA A 30 -1.40 2.46 2.45
N PHE A 31 -1.88 1.22 2.54
CA PHE A 31 -3.14 0.92 3.21
C PHE A 31 -3.14 1.32 4.69
N HIS A 32 -2.09 0.99 5.43
CA HIS A 32 -1.97 1.37 6.84
C HIS A 32 -2.08 2.89 7.03
N ASP A 33 -1.35 3.65 6.21
CA ASP A 33 -1.30 5.10 6.33
C ASP A 33 -2.64 5.73 5.88
N ALA A 34 -3.23 5.26 4.78
CA ALA A 34 -4.56 5.69 4.30
C ALA A 34 -5.70 5.40 5.29
N LEU A 35 -5.55 4.39 6.15
CA LEU A 35 -6.54 3.96 7.15
C LEU A 35 -6.20 4.42 8.58
N ASN A 36 -5.10 5.15 8.77
CA ASN A 36 -4.68 5.66 10.07
C ASN A 36 -5.69 6.67 10.65
N ARG A 37 -6.48 6.23 11.65
CA ARG A 37 -7.51 7.05 12.31
C ARG A 37 -6.96 8.09 13.27
N ARG A 38 -5.72 7.93 13.76
CA ARG A 38 -5.08 8.92 14.63
C ARG A 38 -4.96 10.29 13.96
N ALA A 39 -4.90 10.30 12.63
CA ALA A 39 -4.95 11.51 11.81
C ALA A 39 -6.31 12.26 11.90
N MET A 40 -7.42 11.54 12.13
CA MET A 40 -8.77 12.12 12.14
C MET A 40 -9.12 12.78 13.47
N ASP A 41 -8.58 12.29 14.58
CA ASP A 41 -9.15 12.58 15.90
C ASP A 41 -8.94 14.01 16.39
N GLY A 42 -8.17 14.87 15.69
CA GLY A 42 -8.09 16.33 15.93
C GLY A 42 -7.62 16.79 17.32
N ARG A 43 -7.52 15.89 18.28
CA ARG A 43 -7.21 16.12 19.70
C ARG A 43 -5.72 16.27 19.96
N ALA A 44 -4.88 15.80 19.04
CA ALA A 44 -3.45 15.99 19.14
C ALA A 44 -3.10 17.34 18.50
N VAL A 45 -2.75 18.30 19.36
CA VAL A 45 -2.27 19.66 19.01
C VAL A 45 -0.80 19.62 18.54
N ASP A 46 -0.25 18.41 18.33
CA ASP A 46 1.17 18.16 18.15
C ASP A 46 1.57 18.00 16.68
N SER A 47 2.85 18.22 16.37
CA SER A 47 3.41 18.07 15.01
C SER A 47 3.08 16.71 14.40
N ASP A 48 3.07 15.67 15.23
CA ASP A 48 2.85 14.27 14.85
C ASP A 48 1.45 14.04 14.29
N ALA A 49 0.46 14.80 14.75
CA ALA A 49 -0.91 14.71 14.26
C ALA A 49 -1.06 15.33 12.87
N ARG A 50 -0.32 16.41 12.61
CA ARG A 50 -0.26 17.03 11.29
C ARG A 50 0.45 16.10 10.30
N GLU A 51 1.56 15.51 10.70
CA GLU A 51 2.28 14.54 9.89
C GLU A 51 1.41 13.31 9.59
N ALA A 52 0.71 12.77 10.58
CA ALA A 52 -0.21 11.65 10.38
C ALA A 52 -1.36 11.97 9.40
N ARG A 53 -1.88 13.21 9.40
CA ARG A 53 -2.87 13.68 8.41
C ARG A 53 -2.30 13.75 7.00
N MET A 54 -1.13 14.36 6.86
CA MET A 54 -0.45 14.47 5.58
C MET A 54 -0.16 13.09 4.98
N LEU A 55 0.43 12.16 5.75
CA LEU A 55 0.70 10.80 5.31
C LEU A 55 -0.59 10.04 4.93
N ARG A 56 -1.69 10.26 5.66
CA ARG A 56 -3.00 9.68 5.32
C ARG A 56 -3.50 10.19 3.97
N GLU A 57 -3.43 11.49 3.74
CA GLU A 57 -3.89 12.14 2.51
C GLU A 57 -3.03 11.71 1.31
N GLU A 58 -1.70 11.74 1.44
CA GLU A 58 -0.75 11.29 0.41
C GLU A 58 -0.96 9.82 0.05
N ALA A 59 -1.13 8.94 1.05
CA ALA A 59 -1.36 7.52 0.80
C ALA A 59 -2.71 7.26 0.10
N ARG A 60 -3.76 8.03 0.44
CA ARG A 60 -5.06 7.95 -0.24
C ARG A 60 -4.95 8.42 -1.69
N GLU A 61 -4.28 9.55 -1.91
CA GLU A 61 -4.05 10.06 -3.26
C GLU A 61 -3.28 9.04 -4.11
N TRP A 62 -2.22 8.45 -3.57
CA TRP A 62 -1.42 7.45 -4.27
C TRP A 62 -2.21 6.19 -4.61
N LEU A 63 -3.05 5.69 -3.68
CA LEU A 63 -3.88 4.51 -3.91
C LEU A 63 -5.02 4.74 -4.90
N LEU A 64 -5.60 5.94 -4.95
CA LEU A 64 -6.80 6.23 -5.75
C LEU A 64 -6.47 6.87 -7.10
N THR A 65 -5.29 7.46 -7.26
CA THR A 65 -4.85 8.05 -8.52
C THR A 65 -4.27 7.00 -9.43
N ASP A 66 -4.61 7.09 -10.71
CA ASP A 66 -4.12 6.18 -11.75
C ASP A 66 -2.68 6.55 -12.21
N SER A 67 -1.74 6.53 -11.27
CA SER A 67 -0.34 6.93 -11.49
C SER A 67 0.50 5.79 -12.08
N SER A 68 1.51 6.15 -12.87
CA SER A 68 2.46 5.17 -13.45
C SER A 68 3.28 4.45 -12.38
N ASP A 69 3.62 5.14 -11.29
CA ASP A 69 4.32 4.59 -10.14
C ASP A 69 3.49 3.51 -9.42
N PHE A 70 2.23 3.82 -9.11
CA PHE A 70 1.31 2.86 -8.49
C PHE A 70 1.14 1.59 -9.34
N ARG A 71 0.90 1.75 -10.65
CA ARG A 71 0.76 0.61 -11.57
C ARG A 71 2.03 -0.25 -11.60
N ARG A 72 3.22 0.37 -11.60
CA ARG A 72 4.50 -0.32 -11.59
C ARG A 72 4.72 -1.11 -10.30
N VAL A 73 4.39 -0.53 -9.14
CA VAL A 73 4.48 -1.22 -7.85
C VAL A 73 3.52 -2.41 -7.81
N CYS A 74 2.31 -2.27 -8.35
CA CYS A 74 1.36 -3.40 -8.47
C CYS A 74 1.89 -4.52 -9.37
N GLU A 75 2.46 -4.17 -10.54
CA GLU A 75 3.09 -5.11 -11.45
C GLU A 75 4.20 -5.91 -10.73
N TRP A 76 5.12 -5.23 -10.04
CA TRP A 76 6.20 -5.90 -9.30
C TRP A 76 5.72 -6.68 -8.07
N ALA A 77 4.57 -6.32 -7.50
CA ALA A 77 3.92 -7.05 -6.42
C ALA A 77 3.10 -8.27 -6.91
N LEU A 78 3.00 -8.47 -8.23
CA LEU A 78 2.13 -9.45 -8.89
C LEU A 78 0.65 -9.25 -8.48
N LEU A 79 0.17 -8.01 -8.57
CA LEU A 79 -1.20 -7.61 -8.25
C LEU A 79 -1.80 -6.79 -9.39
N GLU A 80 -3.11 -6.93 -9.58
CA GLU A 80 -3.87 -6.13 -10.54
C GLU A 80 -4.16 -4.74 -9.94
N PRO A 81 -3.72 -3.64 -10.59
CA PRO A 81 -3.90 -2.28 -10.07
C PRO A 81 -5.36 -1.90 -9.77
N GLU A 82 -6.29 -2.36 -10.61
CA GLU A 82 -7.73 -2.11 -10.47
C GLU A 82 -8.27 -2.81 -9.23
N ALA A 83 -7.89 -4.07 -8.98
CA ALA A 83 -8.34 -4.82 -7.80
C ALA A 83 -7.80 -4.21 -6.49
N VAL A 84 -6.58 -3.66 -6.53
CA VAL A 84 -5.99 -2.93 -5.39
C VAL A 84 -6.76 -1.64 -5.14
N ARG A 85 -7.10 -0.88 -6.18
CA ARG A 85 -7.93 0.35 -6.11
C ARG A 85 -9.32 0.08 -5.54
N ASP A 86 -10.04 -0.87 -6.10
CA ASP A 86 -11.38 -1.26 -5.61
C ASP A 86 -11.36 -1.67 -4.13
N SER A 87 -10.25 -2.28 -3.69
CA SER A 87 -10.05 -2.65 -2.29
C SER A 87 -9.75 -1.43 -1.42
N ALA A 88 -8.95 -0.49 -1.91
CA ALA A 88 -8.65 0.78 -1.24
C ALA A 88 -9.91 1.63 -1.08
N GLU A 89 -10.71 1.82 -2.13
CA GLU A 89 -11.97 2.57 -2.11
C GLU A 89 -12.92 2.04 -1.03
N ARG A 90 -13.16 0.72 -1.02
CA ARG A 90 -14.03 0.08 -0.02
C ARG A 90 -13.48 0.25 1.39
N ALA A 91 -12.17 0.05 1.59
CA ALA A 91 -11.55 0.17 2.91
C ALA A 91 -11.61 1.62 3.44
N ILE A 92 -11.35 2.61 2.58
CA ILE A 92 -11.43 4.03 2.88
C ILE A 92 -12.86 4.44 3.24
N ALA A 93 -13.84 4.06 2.42
CA ALA A 93 -15.25 4.35 2.66
C ALA A 93 -15.74 3.75 3.99
N ASN A 94 -15.34 2.51 4.30
CA ASN A 94 -15.65 1.86 5.58
C ASN A 94 -14.97 2.57 6.76
N CYS A 95 -13.72 3.00 6.59
CA CYS A 95 -12.98 3.73 7.62
C CYS A 95 -13.63 5.07 7.95
N ASP A 96 -14.06 5.81 6.94
CA ASP A 96 -14.66 7.13 7.09
C ASP A 96 -16.09 7.04 7.66
N SER A 97 -16.87 6.04 7.23
CA SER A 97 -18.22 5.76 7.79
C SER A 97 -18.17 5.36 9.26
N GLY A 98 -17.16 4.58 9.66
CA GLY A 98 -16.97 4.16 11.06
C GLY A 98 -16.60 5.29 12.02
N SER A 99 -16.06 6.41 11.52
CA SER A 99 -15.77 7.60 12.34
C SER A 99 -17.02 8.42 12.66
N GLY A 100 -18.08 8.34 11.84
CA GLY A 100 -19.32 9.08 12.03
C GLY A 100 -20.23 8.54 13.16
N GLN A 101 -20.11 7.25 13.53
CA GLN A 101 -20.93 6.63 14.57
C GLN A 101 -20.41 6.84 16.00
N ALA A 102 -19.14 7.23 16.18
CA ALA A 102 -18.55 7.45 17.50
C ALA A 102 -18.78 8.87 18.04
N ALA A 103 -19.40 9.76 17.25
CA ALA A 103 -19.59 11.18 17.56
C ALA A 103 -21.07 11.61 17.70
N ALA A 104 -22.02 10.66 17.78
CA ALA A 104 -23.45 10.92 17.94
C ALA A 104 -23.98 10.43 19.30
#